data_AF-A0A847GIV8-F1
#
_entry.id   AF-A0A847GIV8-F1
#
_cell.length_a   1.000
_cell.length_b   1.000
_cell.length_c   1.000
_cell.angle_alpha   90.00
_cell.angle_beta   90.00
_cell.angle_gamma   90.00
#
_symmetry.space_group_name_H-M   'P 1'
#
loop_
_entity.id
_entity.type
_entity.pdbx_description
1 polymer ?
#
loop_
_entity_poly.entity_id
_entity_poly.type
_entity_poly.pdbx_seq_one_letter_code
_entity_poly.pdbx_strand_id
1 'polypeptide(L)' 'MIRGRVQQGVVLLDDPEALPDGTEVSVRPLKSEADGSNAGQGKPTVGRALLRLAGKAQGLPPDASRNLDHYLYGHRKR' A
#
# COMPACT_ATOMS: atom_id res chain seq x y z
N MET A 1 -28.65 -11.83 -0.67
CA MET A 1 -27.32 -12.11 -0.09
C MET A 1 -27.26 -11.38 1.23
N ILE A 2 -27.22 -12.13 2.33
CA ILE A 2 -27.20 -11.55 3.68
C ILE A 2 -25.76 -11.15 4.02
N ARG A 3 -25.60 -9.98 4.62
CA ARG A 3 -24.31 -9.45 5.05
C ARG A 3 -24.20 -9.52 6.56
N GLY A 4 -22.98 -9.68 7.03
CA GLY A 4 -22.65 -9.70 8.43
C GLY A 4 -21.19 -9.38 8.65
N ARG A 5 -20.86 -8.95 9.85
CA ARG A 5 -19.51 -8.64 10.28
C ARG A 5 -19.01 -9.70 11.24
N VAL A 6 -17.78 -10.17 11.02
CA VAL A 6 -17.12 -11.08 11.97
C VAL A 6 -16.60 -10.27 13.15
N GLN A 7 -17.05 -10.59 14.36
CA GLN A 7 -16.53 -10.05 15.61
C GLN A 7 -16.12 -11.21 16.52
N GLN A 8 -14.85 -11.27 16.90
CA GLN A 8 -14.30 -12.32 17.80
C GLN A 8 -14.63 -13.76 17.35
N GLY A 9 -14.68 -14.00 16.02
CA GLY A 9 -15.00 -15.31 15.46
C GLY A 9 -16.50 -15.62 15.32
N VAL A 10 -17.39 -14.72 15.76
CA VAL A 10 -18.83 -14.82 15.58
C VAL A 10 -19.25 -13.96 14.39
N VAL A 11 -20.08 -14.49 13.50
CA VAL A 11 -20.67 -13.72 12.39
C VAL A 11 -21.92 -13.02 12.92
N LEU A 12 -21.85 -11.70 13.07
CA LEU A 12 -23.00 -10.87 13.43
C LEU A 12 -23.69 -10.42 12.14
N LEU A 13 -24.91 -10.90 11.89
CA LEU A 13 -25.70 -10.47 10.74
C LEU A 13 -26.17 -9.02 10.93
N ASP A 14 -26.20 -8.25 9.84
CA ASP A 14 -26.71 -6.87 9.89
C ASP A 14 -28.23 -6.85 10.18
N ASP A 15 -28.93 -7.90 9.78
CA ASP A 15 -30.34 -8.16 10.10
C ASP A 15 -30.45 -9.49 10.87
N PRO A 16 -30.74 -9.45 12.19
CA PRO A 16 -30.73 -10.62 13.05
C PRO A 16 -31.90 -11.59 12.82
N GLU A 17 -33.00 -11.14 12.19
CA GLU A 17 -34.17 -12.00 11.89
C GLU A 17 -34.11 -12.60 10.49
N ALA A 18 -33.04 -12.33 9.74
CA ALA A 18 -32.93 -12.74 8.35
C ALA A 18 -32.79 -14.25 8.14
N LEU A 19 -32.42 -15.02 9.18
CA LEU A 19 -32.24 -16.48 9.12
C LEU A 19 -32.90 -17.18 10.31
N PRO A 20 -33.76 -18.19 10.07
CA PRO A 20 -34.27 -19.05 11.13
C PRO A 20 -33.18 -19.87 11.82
N ASP A 21 -33.40 -20.22 13.08
CA ASP A 21 -32.53 -21.11 13.83
C ASP A 21 -32.34 -22.46 13.11
N GLY A 22 -31.10 -22.95 13.09
CA GLY A 22 -30.72 -24.20 12.41
C GLY A 22 -30.44 -24.07 10.91
N THR A 23 -30.47 -22.86 10.34
CA THR A 23 -30.13 -22.65 8.92
C THR A 23 -28.64 -22.87 8.66
N GLU A 24 -28.31 -23.73 7.70
CA GLU A 24 -26.93 -23.92 7.24
C GLU A 24 -26.43 -22.69 6.45
N VAL A 25 -25.28 -22.16 6.82
CA VAL A 25 -24.72 -20.93 6.21
C VAL A 25 -23.32 -21.17 5.65
N SER A 26 -23.06 -20.66 4.45
CA SER A 26 -21.72 -20.59 3.86
C SER A 26 -21.21 -19.16 3.91
N VAL A 27 -20.12 -18.95 4.66
CA VAL A 27 -19.49 -17.63 4.78
C VAL A 27 -18.46 -17.48 3.66
N ARG A 28 -18.63 -16.43 2.84
CA ARG A 28 -17.61 -16.00 1.88
C ARG A 28 -17.08 -14.64 2.28
N PRO A 29 -15.76 -14.47 2.45
CA PRO A 29 -15.19 -13.15 2.70
C PRO A 29 -15.49 -12.26 1.50
N LEU A 30 -16.12 -11.11 1.76
CA LEU A 30 -16.25 -10.06 0.77
C LEU A 30 -14.88 -9.42 0.58
N LYS A 31 -14.46 -9.28 -0.68
CA LYS A 31 -13.25 -8.52 -1.03
C LYS A 31 -13.46 -7.10 -0.51
N SER A 32 -12.70 -6.71 0.52
CA SER A 32 -12.74 -5.35 1.01
C SER A 32 -12.33 -4.41 -0.11
N GLU A 33 -13.05 -3.30 -0.33
CA GLU A 33 -12.55 -2.27 -1.25
C GLU A 33 -11.20 -1.69 -0.78
N ALA A 34 -10.83 -1.88 0.50
CA ALA A 34 -9.50 -1.59 1.00
C ALA A 34 -8.41 -2.57 0.50
N ASP A 35 -8.79 -3.79 0.08
CA ASP A 35 -7.88 -4.74 -0.60
C ASP A 35 -7.85 -4.52 -2.12
N GLY A 36 -8.73 -3.65 -2.62
CA GLY A 36 -8.84 -3.28 -4.02
C GLY A 36 -7.71 -2.39 -4.55
N SER A 37 -6.90 -1.79 -3.68
CA SER A 37 -5.83 -0.89 -4.13
C SER A 37 -4.42 -1.49 -4.11
N ASN A 38 -4.15 -2.67 -3.52
CA ASN A 38 -2.77 -3.22 -3.52
C ASN A 38 -2.62 -4.74 -3.31
N ALA A 39 -3.67 -5.57 -3.31
CA ALA A 39 -3.52 -7.02 -3.12
C ALA A 39 -2.79 -7.77 -4.26
N GLY A 40 -2.38 -7.07 -5.33
CA GLY A 40 -1.48 -7.57 -6.39
C GLY A 40 -0.17 -6.79 -6.53
N GLN A 41 0.07 -5.78 -5.69
CA GLN A 41 1.32 -5.01 -5.68
C GLN A 41 1.91 -5.09 -4.28
N GLY A 42 2.62 -6.19 -4.01
CA GLY A 42 3.54 -6.24 -2.87
C GLY A 42 4.43 -4.98 -2.85
N LYS A 43 4.89 -4.59 -1.66
CA LYS A 43 5.79 -3.43 -1.49
C LYS A 43 6.83 -3.43 -2.61
N PRO A 44 7.02 -2.30 -3.33
CA PRO A 44 7.96 -2.27 -4.43
C PRO A 44 9.31 -2.74 -3.91
N THR A 45 9.97 -3.62 -4.67
CA THR A 45 11.35 -3.97 -4.38
C THR A 45 12.19 -2.69 -4.28
N VAL A 46 13.26 -2.73 -3.50
CA VAL A 46 14.16 -1.57 -3.33
C VAL A 46 14.59 -1.03 -4.70
N GLY A 47 14.90 -1.90 -5.66
CA GLY A 47 15.21 -1.51 -7.04
C GLY A 47 14.08 -0.76 -7.74
N ARG A 48 12.82 -1.24 -7.66
CA ARG A 48 11.67 -0.53 -8.24
C ARG A 48 11.40 0.81 -7.56
N ALA A 49 11.67 0.92 -6.26
CA ALA A 49 11.54 2.19 -5.55
C ALA A 49 12.61 3.21 -6.00
N LEU A 50 13.88 2.77 -6.13
CA LEU A 50 14.98 3.61 -6.58
C LEU A 50 14.84 4.04 -8.05
N LEU A 51 14.33 3.15 -8.92
CA LEU A 51 14.03 3.47 -10.32
C LEU A 51 13.09 4.66 -10.49
N ARG A 52 12.17 4.89 -9.56
CA ARG A 52 11.29 6.08 -9.58
C ARG A 52 12.04 7.40 -9.36
N LEU A 53 13.28 7.34 -8.88
CA LEU A 53 14.12 8.52 -8.63
C LEU A 53 15.13 8.76 -9.74
N ALA A 54 15.41 7.75 -10.58
CA ALA A 54 16.34 7.88 -11.69
C ALA A 54 15.91 8.98 -12.67
N GLY A 55 16.85 9.85 -13.05
CA GLY A 55 16.60 10.92 -14.02
C GLY A 55 15.79 12.13 -13.52
N LYS A 56 15.41 12.17 -12.23
CA LYS A 56 14.68 13.33 -11.67
C LYS A 56 15.51 14.60 -11.61
N ALA A 57 16.81 14.48 -11.33
CA ALA A 57 17.71 15.62 -11.29
C ALA A 57 18.28 15.88 -12.69
N GLN A 58 17.97 17.03 -13.27
CA GLN A 58 18.42 17.46 -14.59
C GLN A 58 19.40 18.63 -14.45
N GLY A 59 20.33 18.77 -15.40
CA GLY A 59 21.29 19.88 -15.42
C GLY A 59 22.32 19.88 -14.28
N LEU A 60 22.51 18.74 -13.59
CA LEU A 60 23.54 18.63 -12.57
C LEU A 60 24.94 18.64 -13.21
N PRO A 61 25.91 19.34 -12.59
CA PRO A 61 27.31 19.24 -12.97
C PRO A 61 27.84 17.81 -12.87
N PRO A 62 28.78 17.41 -13.74
CA PRO A 62 29.29 16.03 -13.77
C PRO A 62 30.01 15.62 -12.48
N ASP A 63 30.48 16.58 -11.68
CA ASP A 63 31.16 16.39 -10.41
C ASP A 63 30.25 16.62 -9.19
N ALA A 64 28.94 16.76 -9.38
CA ALA A 64 27.99 17.05 -8.30
C ALA A 64 28.04 16.03 -7.16
N SER A 65 28.25 14.75 -7.46
CA SER A 65 28.38 13.68 -6.46
C SER A 65 29.65 13.77 -5.60
N ARG A 66 30.71 14.39 -6.13
CA ARG A 66 31.99 14.59 -5.41
C ARG A 66 31.99 15.89 -4.61
N ASN A 67 31.31 16.91 -5.12
CA ASN A 67 31.36 18.27 -4.62
C ASN A 67 30.02 18.73 -4.01
N LEU A 68 29.35 17.86 -3.24
CA LEU A 68 28.04 18.15 -2.65
C LEU A 68 28.05 19.44 -1.82
N ASP A 69 29.05 19.63 -0.96
CA ASP A 69 29.15 20.83 -0.11
C ASP A 69 29.30 22.13 -0.92
N HIS A 70 29.97 22.05 -2.08
CA HIS A 70 30.10 23.18 -2.98
C HIS A 70 28.75 23.56 -3.59
N TYR A 71 27.99 22.58 -4.06
CA TYR A 71 26.71 22.82 -4.75
C TYR A 71 25.54 23.10 -3.81
N LEU A 72 25.55 22.53 -2.59
CA LEU A 72 24.47 22.73 -1.61
C LEU A 72 24.74 23.93 -0.69
N TYR A 73 26.00 24.20 -0.37
CA TYR A 73 26.37 25.15 0.69
C TYR A 73 27.44 26.16 0.26
N GLY A 74 27.87 26.18 -1.01
CA GLY A 74 28.83 27.17 -1.53
C GLY A 74 30.28 27.00 -1.06
N HIS A 75 30.64 25.84 -0.52
CA HIS A 75 32.04 25.56 -0.11
C HIS A 75 32.98 25.49 -1.33
N ARG A 76 34.30 25.52 -1.11
CA ARG A 76 35.26 25.27 -2.20
C ARG A 76 35.18 23.81 -2.66
N LYS A 77 35.42 23.57 -3.95
CA LYS A 77 35.53 22.21 -4.52
C LYS A 77 36.74 21.48 -3.91
N ARG A 78 36.62 20.16 -3.79
CA ARG A 78 37.69 19.27 -3.31
C ARG A 78 38.39 18.56 -4.46
#